data_AF-A0A9W2WUF5-F1
#
_entry.id   AF-A0A9W2WUF5-F1
#
_cell.length_a   1.000
_cell.length_b   1.000
_cell.length_c   1.000
_cell.angle_alpha   90.00
_cell.angle_beta   90.00
_cell.angle_gamma   90.00
#
_symmetry.space_group_name_H-M   'P 1'
#
loop_
_entity.id
_entity.type
_entity.pdbx_description
1 polymer ?
#
loop_
_entity_poly.entity_id
_entity_poly.type
_entity_poly.pdbx_seq_one_letter_code
_entity_poly.pdbx_strand_id
1 'polypeptide(L)'
;MKFKPYQTRTYDSEGFKKRAACLCFRSEQEDEVLLVSRSGYPDQWIVPGEGMEPEEEPGGIAVREVYEEAGIKGKLGRFLGIFENQDRKHRTYVYVLTVTEILEAWEDSVNIGRKREWFKVGDAIKVLQCHKPVHAEYLEKLKLGCSPANGNSTVPSLPGSNTLFVTAAQTSGLQSSVRQRELEGPLPPCGISWAEALLSLANI
;
A
#
# COMPACT_ATOMS: atom_id res chain seq x y z
N MET A 1 -17.26 0.51 8.53
CA MET A 1 -16.33 1.35 7.73
C MET A 1 -14.93 1.15 8.29
N LYS A 2 -13.90 1.04 7.44
CA LYS A 2 -12.49 1.07 7.89
C LYS A 2 -12.21 2.46 8.49
N PHE A 3 -11.78 2.53 9.73
CA PHE A 3 -11.45 3.78 10.43
C PHE A 3 -9.97 3.75 10.82
N LYS A 4 -9.18 4.64 10.23
CA LYS A 4 -7.76 4.85 10.56
C LYS A 4 -7.62 6.22 11.25
N PRO A 5 -7.55 6.29 12.59
CA PRO A 5 -7.63 7.55 13.34
C PRO A 5 -6.50 8.56 13.06
N TYR A 6 -5.39 8.13 12.46
CA TYR A 6 -4.21 8.97 12.24
C TYR A 6 -3.79 9.12 10.77
N GLN A 7 -4.65 8.73 9.83
CA GLN A 7 -4.33 8.82 8.41
C GLN A 7 -4.44 10.26 7.91
N THR A 8 -3.28 10.90 7.74
CA THR A 8 -3.19 12.27 7.19
C THR A 8 -3.30 12.22 5.67
N ARG A 9 -4.28 12.93 5.09
CA ARG A 9 -4.50 12.93 3.63
C ARG A 9 -3.62 13.97 2.96
N THR A 10 -2.99 13.59 1.86
CA THR A 10 -2.25 14.51 0.99
C THR A 10 -3.05 14.91 -0.25
N TYR A 11 -2.78 16.12 -0.73
CA TYR A 11 -3.41 16.71 -1.92
C TYR A 11 -2.33 17.28 -2.83
N ASP A 12 -2.58 17.31 -4.13
CA ASP A 12 -1.71 18.02 -5.07
C ASP A 12 -2.05 19.52 -5.17
N SER A 13 -1.30 20.24 -6.00
CA SER A 13 -1.47 21.68 -6.22
C SER A 13 -2.82 22.07 -6.82
N GLU A 14 -3.52 21.12 -7.45
CA GLU A 14 -4.84 21.32 -8.06
C GLU A 14 -5.98 20.90 -7.10
N GLY A 15 -5.63 20.48 -5.89
CA GLY A 15 -6.57 20.07 -4.85
C GLY A 15 -7.08 18.63 -4.98
N PHE A 16 -6.51 17.80 -5.84
CA PHE A 16 -6.88 16.38 -5.90
C PHE A 16 -6.21 15.62 -4.76
N LYS A 17 -6.98 14.78 -4.06
CA LYS A 17 -6.45 13.85 -3.07
C LYS A 17 -5.55 12.85 -3.77
N LYS A 18 -4.29 12.75 -3.35
CA LYS A 18 -3.34 11.78 -3.88
C LYS A 18 -3.64 10.39 -3.32
N ARG A 19 -3.63 9.39 -4.19
CA ARG A 19 -3.92 7.99 -3.86
C ARG A 19 -2.95 7.05 -4.57
N ALA A 20 -2.75 5.86 -4.02
CA ALA A 20 -2.05 4.78 -4.73
C ALA A 20 -2.91 3.51 -4.71
N ALA A 21 -2.81 2.73 -5.78
CA ALA A 21 -3.52 1.48 -5.94
C ALA A 21 -2.68 0.48 -6.72
N CYS A 22 -3.05 -0.80 -6.64
CA CYS A 22 -2.33 -1.86 -7.30
C CYS A 22 -3.25 -2.84 -8.02
N LEU A 23 -2.93 -3.15 -9.27
CA LEU A 23 -3.50 -4.29 -10.00
C LEU A 23 -2.67 -5.53 -9.68
N CYS A 24 -3.24 -6.42 -8.88
CA CYS A 24 -2.53 -7.58 -8.36
C CYS A 24 -2.86 -8.80 -9.23
N PHE A 25 -1.91 -9.26 -10.04
CA PHE A 25 -2.10 -10.39 -10.94
C PHE A 25 -1.58 -11.69 -10.37
N ARG A 26 -2.25 -12.78 -10.73
CA ARG A 26 -1.85 -14.14 -10.32
C ARG A 26 -0.51 -14.55 -10.92
N SER A 27 -0.21 -14.09 -12.13
CA SER A 27 1.00 -14.42 -12.88
C SER A 27 1.42 -13.24 -13.77
N GLU A 28 2.61 -13.35 -14.38
CA GLU A 28 3.12 -12.38 -15.34
C GLU A 28 2.32 -12.32 -16.66
N GLN A 29 1.37 -13.24 -16.87
CA GLN A 29 0.45 -13.21 -18.03
C GLN A 29 -0.65 -12.16 -17.88
N GLU A 30 -0.90 -11.69 -16.65
CA GLU A 30 -1.87 -10.63 -16.36
C GLU A 30 -3.32 -10.94 -16.75
N ASP A 31 -3.70 -12.22 -16.82
CA ASP A 31 -5.04 -12.67 -17.20
C ASP A 31 -6.07 -12.64 -16.06
N GLU A 32 -5.60 -12.81 -14.82
CA GLU A 32 -6.41 -12.84 -13.61
C GLU A 32 -5.92 -11.81 -12.59
N VAL A 33 -6.82 -10.92 -12.19
CA VAL A 33 -6.59 -9.84 -11.22
C VAL A 33 -7.37 -10.10 -9.93
N LEU A 34 -6.75 -9.81 -8.79
CA LEU A 34 -7.40 -9.90 -7.49
C LEU A 34 -8.16 -8.61 -7.19
N LEU A 35 -9.44 -8.72 -6.86
CA LEU A 35 -10.25 -7.63 -6.34
C LEU A 35 -10.61 -7.90 -4.88
N VAL A 36 -10.93 -6.84 -4.15
CA VAL A 36 -11.42 -6.91 -2.79
C VAL A 36 -12.83 -6.33 -2.67
N SER A 37 -13.62 -6.84 -1.72
CA SER A 37 -14.94 -6.29 -1.47
C SER A 37 -14.84 -4.87 -0.91
N ARG A 38 -15.75 -3.98 -1.31
CA ARG A 38 -15.84 -2.62 -0.82
C ARG A 38 -16.28 -2.60 0.64
N SER A 39 -15.64 -1.76 1.46
CA SER A 39 -16.07 -1.56 2.85
C SER A 39 -17.55 -1.14 2.91
N GLY A 40 -18.36 -1.90 3.67
CA GLY A 40 -19.80 -1.69 3.84
C GLY A 40 -20.68 -2.19 2.69
N TYR A 41 -20.11 -2.71 1.60
CA TYR A 41 -20.85 -3.25 0.45
C TYR A 41 -20.16 -4.55 -0.01
N PRO A 42 -20.42 -5.69 0.66
CA PRO A 42 -19.68 -6.93 0.43
C PRO A 42 -19.84 -7.52 -0.97
N ASP A 43 -20.92 -7.17 -1.68
CA ASP A 43 -21.20 -7.63 -3.05
C ASP A 43 -20.62 -6.69 -4.12
N GLN A 44 -19.96 -5.60 -3.73
CA GLN A 44 -19.30 -4.68 -4.65
C GLN A 44 -17.78 -4.87 -4.59
N TRP A 45 -17.15 -5.01 -5.74
CA TRP A 45 -15.70 -5.24 -5.85
C TRP A 45 -14.96 -3.95 -6.18
N ILE A 46 -13.72 -3.84 -5.70
CA ILE A 46 -12.82 -2.72 -5.94
C ILE A 46 -11.37 -3.21 -6.12
N VAL A 47 -10.56 -2.43 -6.84
CA VAL A 47 -9.11 -2.52 -6.82
C VAL A 47 -8.60 -2.01 -5.46
N PRO A 48 -7.70 -2.75 -4.77
CA PRO A 48 -7.14 -2.33 -3.49
C PRO A 48 -6.28 -1.07 -3.63
N GLY A 49 -6.40 -0.17 -2.66
CA GLY A 49 -5.63 1.08 -2.62
C GLY A 49 -6.26 2.19 -1.81
N GLU A 50 -5.43 3.10 -1.29
CA GLU A 50 -5.84 4.14 -0.35
C GLU A 50 -5.22 5.51 -0.69
N GLY A 51 -5.46 6.50 0.18
CA GLY A 51 -4.86 7.82 0.10
C GLY A 51 -3.42 7.81 0.56
N MET A 52 -2.60 8.66 -0.04
CA MET A 52 -1.21 8.80 0.37
C MET A 52 -1.08 9.65 1.62
N GLU A 53 -0.19 9.24 2.52
CA GLU A 53 0.25 10.04 3.67
C GLU A 53 1.45 10.93 3.31
N PRO A 54 1.78 11.94 4.12
CA PRO A 54 2.95 12.79 3.88
C PRO A 54 4.23 11.96 3.79
N GLU A 55 5.13 12.36 2.88
CA GLU A 55 6.46 11.75 2.70
C GLU A 55 6.45 10.29 2.22
N GLU A 56 5.29 9.70 1.92
CA GLU A 56 5.21 8.35 1.37
C GLU A 56 5.41 8.33 -0.16
N GLU A 57 6.19 7.35 -0.64
CA GLU A 57 6.35 7.04 -2.06
C GLU A 57 5.15 6.25 -2.60
N PRO A 58 4.57 6.60 -3.77
CA PRO A 58 3.37 5.94 -4.31
C PRO A 58 3.46 4.40 -4.40
N GLY A 59 4.63 3.88 -4.80
CA GLY A 59 4.87 2.44 -4.89
C GLY A 59 4.85 1.75 -3.52
N GLY A 60 5.41 2.38 -2.49
CA GLY A 60 5.41 1.85 -1.13
C GLY A 60 4.00 1.75 -0.56
N ILE A 61 3.16 2.76 -0.85
CA ILE A 61 1.76 2.80 -0.44
C ILE A 61 0.97 1.70 -1.14
N ALA A 62 1.17 1.54 -2.45
CA ALA A 62 0.50 0.47 -3.20
C ALA A 62 0.82 -0.92 -2.60
N VAL A 63 2.07 -1.17 -2.21
CA VAL A 63 2.49 -2.44 -1.58
C VAL A 63 1.90 -2.60 -0.17
N ARG A 64 1.92 -1.54 0.64
CA ARG A 64 1.34 -1.56 1.99
C ARG A 64 -0.17 -1.83 1.95
N GLU A 65 -0.89 -1.16 1.05
CA GLU A 65 -2.33 -1.28 0.94
C GLU A 65 -2.78 -2.66 0.44
N VAL A 66 -2.06 -3.30 -0.49
CA VAL A 66 -2.42 -4.66 -0.90
C VAL A 66 -2.19 -5.67 0.22
N TYR A 67 -1.19 -5.44 1.07
CA TYR A 67 -0.95 -6.27 2.24
C TYR A 67 -2.10 -6.14 3.26
N GLU A 68 -2.48 -4.91 3.59
CA GLU A 68 -3.54 -4.63 4.58
C GLU A 68 -4.95 -4.96 4.07
N GLU A 69 -5.28 -4.64 2.81
CA GLU A 69 -6.62 -4.79 2.27
C GLU A 69 -6.87 -6.17 1.65
N ALA A 70 -5.85 -6.77 1.04
CA ALA A 70 -5.98 -8.03 0.30
C ALA A 70 -5.18 -9.18 0.89
N GLY A 71 -4.31 -8.94 1.88
CA GLY A 71 -3.53 -10.00 2.51
C GLY A 71 -2.57 -10.69 1.55
N ILE A 72 -1.95 -9.95 0.65
CA ILE A 72 -1.03 -10.49 -0.36
C ILE A 72 0.33 -9.83 -0.28
N LYS A 73 1.36 -10.57 -0.69
CA LYS A 73 2.67 -10.03 -1.02
C LYS A 73 3.01 -10.38 -2.45
N GLY A 74 3.86 -9.58 -3.06
CA GLY A 74 4.26 -9.80 -4.44
C GLY A 74 5.42 -8.93 -4.86
N LYS A 75 5.84 -9.16 -6.10
CA LYS A 75 6.83 -8.33 -6.76
C LYS A 75 6.13 -7.12 -7.37
N LEU A 76 6.41 -5.93 -6.84
CA LEU A 76 5.97 -4.69 -7.44
C LEU A 76 6.59 -4.57 -8.84
N GLY A 77 5.74 -4.41 -9.84
CA GLY A 77 6.09 -4.31 -11.24
C GLY A 77 6.05 -2.86 -11.74
N ARG A 78 5.63 -2.70 -12.99
CA ARG A 78 5.63 -1.40 -13.66
C ARG A 78 4.58 -0.45 -13.09
N PHE A 79 4.87 0.85 -13.23
CA PHE A 79 3.88 1.91 -13.08
C PHE A 79 2.96 1.94 -14.31
N LEU A 80 1.66 1.78 -14.11
CA LEU A 80 0.67 1.78 -15.20
C LEU A 80 0.27 3.20 -15.60
N GLY A 81 0.23 4.11 -14.63
CA GLY A 81 -0.09 5.52 -14.88
C GLY A 81 -0.85 6.17 -13.74
N ILE A 82 -1.17 7.44 -13.97
CA ILE A 82 -2.02 8.25 -13.10
C ILE A 82 -3.43 8.25 -13.68
N PHE A 83 -4.42 8.04 -12.82
CA PHE A 83 -5.83 8.06 -13.18
C PHE A 83 -6.58 9.05 -12.30
N GLU A 84 -7.40 9.88 -12.94
CA GLU A 84 -8.13 10.95 -12.26
C GLU A 84 -9.60 10.62 -12.15
N ASN A 85 -10.15 10.90 -10.97
CA ASN A 85 -11.58 10.89 -10.75
C ASN A 85 -12.01 12.33 -10.43
N GLN A 86 -12.62 12.99 -11.41
CA GLN A 86 -13.06 14.38 -11.29
C GLN A 86 -14.17 14.53 -10.24
N ASP A 87 -15.14 13.61 -10.21
CA ASP A 87 -16.29 13.66 -9.30
C ASP A 87 -15.89 13.61 -7.82
N ARG A 88 -14.83 12.85 -7.53
CA ARG A 88 -14.31 12.66 -6.17
C ARG A 88 -13.07 13.51 -5.88
N LYS A 89 -12.56 14.23 -6.88
CA LYS A 89 -11.26 14.92 -6.85
C LYS A 89 -10.15 14.02 -6.31
N HIS A 90 -9.99 12.85 -6.91
CA HIS A 90 -8.89 11.92 -6.60
C HIS A 90 -7.93 11.78 -7.77
N ARG A 91 -6.64 11.64 -7.48
CA ARG A 91 -5.59 11.32 -8.45
C ARG A 91 -4.83 10.10 -7.96
N THR A 92 -4.97 8.98 -8.67
CA THR A 92 -4.51 7.65 -8.23
C THR A 92 -3.33 7.19 -9.06
N TYR A 93 -2.20 6.91 -8.42
CA TYR A 93 -1.04 6.26 -8.99
C TYR A 93 -1.28 4.75 -8.99
N VAL A 94 -1.34 4.13 -10.16
CA VAL A 94 -1.64 2.70 -10.30
C VAL A 94 -0.39 1.94 -10.71
N TYR A 95 -0.07 0.89 -9.95
CA TYR A 95 1.01 -0.04 -10.24
C TYR A 95 0.48 -1.43 -10.57
N VAL A 96 1.32 -2.22 -11.22
CA VAL A 96 1.11 -3.65 -11.42
C VAL A 96 1.91 -4.41 -10.36
N LEU A 97 1.35 -5.48 -9.81
CA LEU A 97 2.06 -6.37 -8.88
C LEU A 97 1.76 -7.83 -9.22
N THR A 98 2.81 -8.64 -9.33
CA THR A 98 2.67 -10.09 -9.48
C THR A 98 2.67 -10.71 -8.11
N VAL A 99 1.56 -11.38 -7.76
CA VAL A 99 1.37 -11.99 -6.44
C VAL A 99 2.29 -13.19 -6.27
N THR A 100 3.03 -13.23 -5.16
CA THR A 100 3.93 -14.32 -4.81
C THR A 100 3.48 -15.06 -3.54
N GLU A 101 2.73 -14.40 -2.68
CA GLU A 101 2.26 -14.96 -1.40
C GLU A 101 0.84 -14.47 -1.11
N ILE A 102 0.01 -15.36 -0.59
CA ILE A 102 -1.37 -15.08 -0.19
C ILE A 102 -1.52 -15.50 1.28
N LEU A 103 -1.79 -14.56 2.16
CA LEU A 103 -1.98 -14.80 3.60
C LEU A 103 -3.39 -15.30 3.86
N GLU A 104 -3.56 -16.32 4.71
CA GLU A 104 -4.89 -16.84 5.07
C GLU A 104 -5.73 -15.83 5.86
N ALA A 105 -5.11 -15.12 6.81
CA ALA A 105 -5.71 -14.05 7.59
C ALA A 105 -4.93 -12.75 7.38
N TRP A 106 -5.65 -11.64 7.26
CA TRP A 106 -5.07 -10.30 7.06
C TRP A 106 -5.94 -9.23 7.74
N GLU A 107 -5.37 -8.04 7.90
CA GLU A 107 -5.94 -6.96 8.72
C GLU A 107 -7.39 -6.65 8.36
N ASP A 108 -7.69 -6.31 7.11
CA ASP A 108 -9.06 -5.95 6.70
C ASP A 108 -10.03 -7.15 6.72
N SER A 109 -9.56 -8.39 6.52
CA SER A 109 -10.43 -9.57 6.69
C SER A 109 -10.87 -9.71 8.13
N VAL A 110 -9.94 -9.56 9.08
CA VAL A 110 -10.23 -9.74 10.51
C VAL A 110 -11.03 -8.55 11.05
N ASN A 111 -10.65 -7.33 10.69
CA ASN A 111 -11.23 -6.13 11.30
C ASN A 111 -12.59 -5.74 10.71
N ILE A 112 -12.80 -5.98 9.42
CA ILE A 112 -14.02 -5.52 8.73
C ILE A 112 -14.68 -6.59 7.85
N GLY A 113 -14.21 -7.84 7.88
CA GLY A 113 -14.76 -8.92 7.08
C GLY A 113 -14.55 -8.74 5.57
N ARG A 114 -13.49 -8.04 5.16
CA ARG A 114 -13.21 -7.81 3.73
C ARG A 114 -12.90 -9.14 3.04
N LYS A 115 -13.54 -9.36 1.91
CA LYS A 115 -13.31 -10.52 1.03
C LYS A 115 -12.35 -10.15 -0.09
N ARG A 116 -11.72 -11.16 -0.68
CA ARG A 116 -10.90 -11.04 -1.89
C ARG A 116 -11.24 -12.18 -2.84
N GLU A 117 -11.19 -11.92 -4.14
CA GLU A 117 -11.49 -12.93 -5.15
C GLU A 117 -10.72 -12.63 -6.44
N TRP A 118 -10.37 -13.71 -7.16
CA TRP A 118 -9.69 -13.63 -8.44
C TRP A 118 -10.72 -13.51 -9.56
N PHE A 119 -10.49 -12.55 -10.45
CA PHE A 119 -11.33 -12.31 -11.62
C PHE A 119 -10.48 -12.35 -12.87
N LYS A 120 -10.99 -12.97 -13.94
CA LYS A 120 -10.45 -12.70 -15.27
C LYS A 120 -10.56 -11.21 -15.55
N VAL A 121 -9.58 -10.59 -16.22
CA VAL A 121 -9.58 -9.15 -16.49
C VAL A 121 -10.88 -8.68 -17.16
N GLY A 122 -11.40 -9.47 -18.11
CA GLY A 122 -12.68 -9.16 -18.78
C GLY A 122 -13.88 -9.12 -17.84
N ASP A 123 -13.93 -9.97 -16.82
CA ASP A 123 -15.04 -10.02 -15.86
C ASP A 123 -14.85 -8.99 -14.74
N ALA A 124 -13.60 -8.75 -14.33
CA ALA A 124 -13.22 -7.67 -13.42
C ALA A 124 -13.72 -6.31 -13.92
N ILE A 125 -13.52 -6.00 -15.21
CA ILE A 125 -14.03 -4.77 -15.84
C ILE A 125 -15.54 -4.65 -15.68
N LYS A 126 -16.30 -5.72 -15.98
CA LYS A 126 -17.77 -5.71 -15.90
C LYS A 126 -18.28 -5.43 -14.48
N VAL A 127 -17.70 -6.09 -13.47
CA VAL A 127 -18.13 -5.91 -12.07
C VAL A 127 -17.74 -4.53 -11.53
N LEU A 128 -16.62 -3.97 -12.00
CA LEU A 128 -16.17 -2.63 -11.60
C LEU A 128 -16.99 -1.53 -12.28
N GLN A 129 -17.41 -1.70 -13.53
CA GLN A 129 -18.10 -0.67 -14.32
C GLN A 129 -19.34 -0.10 -13.63
N CYS A 130 -20.09 -0.93 -12.90
CA CYS A 130 -21.34 -0.53 -12.27
C CYS A 130 -21.16 0.46 -11.10
N HIS A 131 -20.07 0.35 -10.34
CA HIS A 131 -19.91 1.09 -9.08
C HIS A 131 -18.57 1.81 -8.92
N LYS A 132 -17.56 1.47 -9.74
CA LYS A 132 -16.22 2.05 -9.78
C LYS A 132 -15.70 2.10 -11.23
N PRO A 133 -16.32 2.88 -12.12
CA PRO A 133 -15.90 2.96 -13.53
C PRO A 133 -14.42 3.34 -13.68
N VAL A 134 -13.90 4.26 -12.85
CA VAL A 134 -12.46 4.62 -12.88
C VAL A 134 -11.55 3.42 -12.57
N HIS A 135 -11.98 2.46 -11.74
CA HIS A 135 -11.19 1.25 -11.51
C HIS A 135 -11.23 0.30 -12.72
N ALA A 136 -12.34 0.29 -13.47
CA ALA A 136 -12.43 -0.47 -14.71
C ALA A 136 -11.49 0.12 -15.78
N GLU A 137 -11.38 1.44 -15.86
CA GLU A 137 -10.43 2.14 -16.75
C GLU A 137 -8.97 1.70 -16.53
N TYR A 138 -8.60 1.32 -15.29
CA TYR A 138 -7.25 0.80 -15.01
C TYR A 138 -6.97 -0.46 -15.83
N LEU A 139 -7.93 -1.38 -15.84
CA LEU A 139 -7.85 -2.66 -16.55
C LEU A 139 -8.02 -2.50 -18.06
N GLU A 140 -8.82 -1.53 -18.51
CA GLU A 140 -8.95 -1.20 -19.93
C GLU A 140 -7.63 -0.64 -20.49
N LYS A 141 -6.98 0.27 -19.75
CA LYS A 141 -5.66 0.80 -20.12
C LYS A 141 -4.61 -0.30 -20.22
N LEU A 142 -4.64 -1.27 -19.30
CA LEU A 142 -3.78 -2.45 -19.33
C LEU A 142 -3.93 -3.22 -20.66
N LYS A 143 -5.17 -3.48 -21.10
CA LYS A 143 -5.45 -4.19 -22.36
C LYS A 143 -4.96 -3.45 -23.59
N LEU A 144 -5.12 -2.13 -23.62
CA LEU A 144 -4.66 -1.30 -24.73
C LEU A 144 -3.12 -1.31 -24.85
N GLY A 145 -2.41 -1.43 -23.73
CA GLY A 145 -0.95 -1.53 -23.71
C GLY A 145 -0.38 -2.92 -24.05
N CYS A 146 -1.20 -3.98 -24.08
CA CYS A 146 -0.78 -5.36 -24.36
C CYS A 146 -1.04 -5.80 -25.82
N SER A 147 -1.65 -4.95 -26.66
CA SER A 147 -1.76 -5.26 -28.10
C SER A 147 -0.36 -5.30 -28.72
N PRO A 148 -0.01 -6.35 -29.50
CA PRO A 148 1.27 -6.39 -30.20
C PRO A 148 1.28 -5.27 -31.24
N ALA A 149 1.96 -4.17 -30.90
CA ALA A 149 2.23 -3.08 -31.83
C ALA A 149 3.17 -3.60 -32.92
N ASN A 150 2.59 -3.91 -34.08
CA ASN A 150 3.34 -4.03 -35.32
C ASN A 150 3.69 -2.60 -35.79
N GLY A 151 4.98 -2.26 -35.85
CA GLY A 151 5.45 -1.03 -36.50
C GLY A 151 6.38 -0.14 -35.68
N ASN A 152 7.68 -0.37 -35.85
CA ASN A 152 8.84 0.51 -35.63
C ASN A 152 8.60 1.92 -35.06
N SER A 153 9.16 2.20 -33.88
CA SER A 153 9.73 3.52 -33.60
C SER A 153 10.88 3.42 -32.60
N THR A 154 12.08 3.68 -33.10
CA THR A 154 13.36 3.67 -32.39
C THR A 154 13.48 4.93 -31.51
N VAL A 155 13.63 4.77 -30.18
CA VAL A 155 14.12 5.83 -29.28
C VAL A 155 14.97 5.19 -28.15
N PRO A 156 16.09 5.82 -27.71
CA PRO A 156 17.21 5.12 -27.09
C PRO A 156 17.03 4.75 -25.61
N SER A 157 17.64 3.63 -25.25
CA SER A 157 17.85 3.12 -23.90
C SER A 157 18.75 4.04 -23.05
N LEU A 158 18.34 4.32 -21.81
CA LEU A 158 19.23 4.76 -20.73
C LEU A 158 19.29 3.68 -19.62
N PRO A 159 20.47 3.39 -19.04
CA PRO A 159 20.64 2.27 -18.12
C PRO A 159 20.44 2.68 -16.65
N GLY A 160 19.97 1.74 -15.83
CA GLY A 160 20.00 1.90 -14.37
C GLY A 160 19.05 0.98 -13.60
N SER A 161 19.28 -0.33 -13.66
CA SER A 161 18.65 -1.31 -12.75
C SER A 161 19.08 -1.04 -11.31
N ASN A 162 18.13 -0.72 -10.43
CA ASN A 162 18.24 -0.98 -9.01
C ASN A 162 17.02 -1.80 -8.59
N THR A 163 17.19 -3.12 -8.61
CA THR A 163 16.24 -4.08 -8.05
C THR A 163 16.25 -3.92 -6.53
N LEU A 164 15.17 -3.37 -5.96
CA LEU A 164 14.96 -3.37 -4.51
C LEU A 164 14.55 -4.78 -4.08
N PHE A 165 15.52 -5.55 -3.59
CA PHE A 165 15.27 -6.74 -2.78
C PHE A 165 15.19 -6.32 -1.31
N VAL A 166 14.14 -6.74 -0.62
CA VAL A 166 14.04 -6.63 0.84
C VAL A 166 14.44 -7.98 1.43
N THR A 167 15.65 -8.05 1.99
CA THR A 167 16.07 -9.18 2.84
C THR A 167 15.97 -8.76 4.30
N ALA A 168 15.38 -9.63 5.12
CA ALA A 168 15.32 -9.45 6.56
C ALA A 168 16.71 -9.63 7.20
N ALA A 169 17.00 -8.74 8.17
CA ALA A 169 17.95 -8.84 9.28
C ALA A 169 19.37 -9.40 9.01
N GLN A 170 20.38 -8.57 9.28
CA GLN A 170 21.59 -9.03 9.96
C GLN A 170 22.32 -7.87 10.67
N THR A 171 22.58 -8.11 11.96
CA THR A 171 23.42 -7.32 12.84
C THR A 171 24.89 -7.56 12.50
N SER A 172 25.67 -6.51 12.28
CA SER A 172 27.12 -6.55 12.51
C SER A 172 27.62 -5.16 12.88
N GLY A 173 28.29 -5.09 14.03
CA GLY A 173 28.79 -3.86 14.60
C GLY A 173 30.03 -3.34 13.87
N LEU A 174 30.26 -2.03 14.03
CA LEU A 174 31.61 -1.53 14.24
C LEU A 174 31.58 -0.19 15.01
N GLN A 175 32.58 -0.07 15.87
CA GLN A 175 32.83 0.94 16.90
C GLN A 175 33.43 2.24 16.33
N SER A 176 33.08 3.40 16.92
CA SER A 176 33.97 4.53 17.28
C SER A 176 33.10 5.75 17.67
N SER A 177 32.98 6.05 18.96
CA SER A 177 33.81 6.95 19.79
C SER A 177 33.25 8.38 19.92
N VAL A 178 32.69 8.62 21.12
CA VAL A 178 32.80 9.85 21.93
C VAL A 178 32.06 11.12 21.45
N ARG A 179 30.96 11.45 22.14
CA ARG A 179 30.89 12.57 23.12
C ARG A 179 29.61 12.46 23.97
N GLN A 180 29.79 12.25 25.26
CA GLN A 180 28.76 12.25 26.30
C GLN A 180 28.23 13.68 26.51
N ARG A 181 26.92 13.79 26.74
CA ARG A 181 26.32 14.85 27.56
C ARG A 181 25.38 14.15 28.53
N GLU A 182 25.77 14.16 29.81
CA GLU A 182 25.00 13.70 30.95
C GLU A 182 23.72 14.53 31.12
N LEU A 183 22.62 13.85 31.47
CA LEU A 183 21.50 14.42 32.22
C LEU A 183 21.22 13.47 33.38
N GLU A 184 22.00 13.66 34.46
CA GLU A 184 21.76 13.04 35.75
C GLU A 184 20.55 13.72 36.42
N GLY A 185 19.48 12.96 36.65
CA GLY A 185 18.40 13.32 37.57
C GLY A 185 18.68 12.73 38.96
N PRO A 186 18.22 13.38 40.05
CA PRO A 186 18.60 12.97 41.40
C PRO A 186 18.02 11.60 41.79
N LEU A 187 18.87 10.74 42.35
CA LEU A 187 18.51 9.45 42.95
C LEU A 187 17.69 9.66 44.24
N PRO A 188 16.75 8.76 44.57
CA PRO A 188 16.04 8.77 45.84
C PRO A 188 16.96 8.35 47.01
N PRO A 189 16.68 8.81 48.24
CA PRO A 189 17.47 8.46 49.41
C PRO A 189 17.35 6.97 49.76
N CYS A 190 18.46 6.40 50.23
CA CYS A 190 18.64 4.99 50.56
C CYS A 190 17.53 4.43 51.45
N GLY A 191 16.88 3.36 50.98
CA GLY A 191 16.07 2.48 51.82
C GLY A 191 14.75 1.99 51.24
N ILE A 192 14.31 2.48 50.07
CA ILE A 192 13.01 2.13 49.48
C ILE A 192 13.21 1.53 48.09
N SER A 193 12.59 0.39 47.82
CA SER A 193 12.54 -0.22 46.49
C SER A 193 11.69 0.63 45.54
N TRP A 194 12.08 0.72 44.26
CA TRP A 194 11.31 1.41 43.20
C TRP A 194 9.84 0.95 43.08
N ALA A 195 9.49 -0.20 43.64
CA ALA A 195 8.12 -0.71 43.67
C ALA A 195 7.16 0.07 44.61
N GLU A 196 7.65 0.73 45.66
CA GLU A 196 6.78 1.47 46.60
C GLU A 196 6.55 2.93 46.20
N ALA A 197 7.46 3.54 45.42
CA ALA A 197 7.32 4.92 44.95
C ALA A 197 6.16 5.11 43.95
N LEU A 198 5.76 4.05 43.24
CA LEU A 198 4.69 4.11 42.23
C LEU A 198 3.27 4.00 42.81
N LEU A 199 3.10 3.60 44.07
CA LEU A 199 1.78 3.51 44.72
C LEU A 199 1.30 4.84 45.33
N SER A 200 2.16 5.85 45.44
CA SER A 200 1.78 7.18 45.96
C SER A 200 1.27 8.15 44.88
N LEU A 201 1.51 7.87 43.60
CA LEU A 201 1.10 8.74 42.49
C LEU A 201 -0.25 8.36 41.87
N ALA A 202 -0.95 7.36 42.41
CA ALA A 202 -2.23 6.90 41.89
C ALA A 202 -3.45 7.40 42.70
N ASN A 203 -3.30 8.38 43.60
CA ASN A 203 -4.43 8.88 44.41
C ASN A 203 -4.52 10.41 44.55
N ILE A 204 -4.26 11.13 43.45
CA ILE A 204 -4.68 12.53 43.26
C ILE A 204 -5.45 12.63 41.96
#